data_AF-A0A2E9YKI2-F1
#
_entry.id   AF-A0A2E9YKI2-F1
#
_cell.length_a   1.000
_cell.length_b   1.000
_cell.length_c   1.000
_cell.angle_alpha   90.00
_cell.angle_beta   90.00
_cell.angle_gamma   90.00
#
_symmetry.space_group_name_H-M   'P 1'
#
loop_
_entity.id
_entity.type
_entity.pdbx_description
1 polymer ?
#
loop_
_entity_poly.entity_id
_entity_poly.type
_entity_poly.pdbx_seq_one_letter_code
_entity_poly.pdbx_strand_id
1 'polypeptide(L)'
;MKIFKSLAFFLYILAFVFFCEVTYADQNLDSPEEYIQFIGDRTLGILKREDYASIEKIDQISKIFTANLSVKRIAYFVLGPYRKNL
;
A
#
# COMPACT_ATOMS: atom_id res chain seq x y z
N MET A 1 22.41 35.71 8.42
CA MET A 1 21.38 35.16 9.33
C MET A 1 19.99 34.95 8.70
N LYS A 2 19.56 35.73 7.69
CA LYS A 2 18.23 35.53 7.04
C LYS A 2 18.14 34.26 6.18
N ILE A 3 19.23 33.90 5.48
CA ILE A 3 19.30 32.71 4.60
C ILE A 3 19.19 31.41 5.40
N PHE A 4 19.87 31.30 6.55
CA PHE A 4 19.77 30.13 7.43
C PHE A 4 18.36 29.92 7.99
N LYS A 5 17.62 30.99 8.30
CA LYS A 5 16.21 30.89 8.70
C LYS A 5 15.32 30.40 7.55
N SER A 6 15.61 30.83 6.32
CA SER A 6 14.90 30.36 5.12
C SER A 6 15.18 28.90 4.79
N LEU A 7 16.41 28.43 5.00
CA LEU A 7 16.79 27.03 4.80
C LEU A 7 16.15 26.11 5.83
N ALA A 8 16.18 26.51 7.11
CA ALA A 8 15.54 25.76 8.19
C ALA A 8 14.01 25.66 8.00
N PHE A 9 13.38 26.75 7.52
CA PHE A 9 11.97 26.77 7.17
C PHE A 9 11.65 25.82 5.99
N PHE A 10 12.50 25.81 4.96
CA PHE A 10 12.34 24.88 3.84
C PHE A 10 12.49 23.41 4.26
N LEU A 11 13.47 23.09 5.11
CA LEU A 11 13.65 21.75 5.66
C LEU A 11 12.48 21.33 6.56
N TYR A 12 11.88 22.26 7.31
CA TYR A 12 10.69 21.98 8.11
C TYR A 12 9.47 21.66 7.24
N ILE A 13 9.25 22.39 6.14
CA ILE A 13 8.19 22.09 5.18
C ILE A 13 8.44 20.72 4.52
N LEU A 14 9.68 20.43 4.14
CA LEU A 14 10.03 19.15 3.52
C LEU A 14 9.78 17.98 4.49
N ALA A 15 10.20 18.12 5.74
CA ALA A 15 9.94 17.13 6.78
C ALA A 15 8.43 16.96 7.05
N PHE A 16 7.66 18.05 7.04
CA PHE A 16 6.21 18.03 7.21
C PHE A 16 5.50 17.31 6.06
N VAL A 17 5.90 17.57 4.81
CA VAL A 17 5.35 16.89 3.63
C VAL A 17 5.67 15.39 3.67
N PHE A 18 6.90 15.02 4.04
CA PHE A 18 7.28 13.61 4.22
C PHE A 18 6.51 12.94 5.38
N PHE A 19 6.26 13.64 6.48
CA PHE A 19 5.49 13.09 7.60
C PHE A 19 4.00 12.91 7.22
N CYS A 20 3.43 13.84 6.45
CA CYS A 20 2.07 13.71 5.95
C CYS A 20 1.92 12.52 5.00
N GLU A 21 2.83 12.29 4.05
CA GLU A 21 2.77 11.12 3.15
C GLU A 21 2.84 9.78 3.92
N VAL A 22 3.56 9.71 5.04
CA VAL A 22 3.64 8.49 5.86
C VAL A 22 2.34 8.21 6.63
N THR A 23 1.53 9.23 6.92
CA THR A 23 0.24 9.09 7.63
C THR A 23 -0.98 8.88 6.73
N TYR A 24 -0.86 9.04 5.41
CA TYR A 24 -1.99 8.87 4.47
C TYR A 24 -2.12 7.45 3.90
N ALA A 25 -1.35 6.48 4.40
CA ALA A 25 -1.45 5.09 3.98
C ALA A 25 -2.52 4.27 4.73
N ASP A 26 -3.23 4.86 5.71
CA ASP A 26 -4.13 4.12 6.60
C ASP A 26 -5.41 4.89 6.92
N GLN A 27 -6.16 5.32 5.89
CA GLN A 27 -7.43 6.03 6.09
C GLN A 27 -8.57 5.41 5.28
N ASN A 28 -9.56 4.91 6.05
CA ASN A 28 -10.97 4.62 5.72
C ASN A 28 -11.37 3.15 5.47
N LEU A 29 -10.89 2.21 6.28
CA LEU A 29 -11.55 0.90 6.42
C LEU A 29 -11.82 0.71 7.91
N ASP A 30 -13.00 1.16 8.38
CA ASP A 30 -13.35 1.23 9.79
C ASP A 30 -13.60 -0.17 10.39
N SER A 31 -13.74 -1.19 9.53
CA SER A 31 -13.87 -2.60 9.93
C SER A 31 -13.13 -3.57 9.00
N PRO A 32 -12.74 -4.76 9.49
CA PRO A 32 -12.20 -5.84 8.66
C PRO A 32 -13.13 -6.24 7.50
N GLU A 33 -14.44 -6.15 7.69
CA GLU A 33 -15.46 -6.43 6.68
C GLU A 33 -15.35 -5.44 5.52
N GLU A 34 -15.33 -4.14 5.82
CA GLU A 34 -15.13 -3.09 4.83
C GLU A 34 -13.79 -3.27 4.11
N TYR A 35 -12.75 -3.66 4.86
CA TYR A 35 -11.42 -3.92 4.30
C TYR A 35 -11.43 -4.99 3.21
N ILE A 36 -12.03 -6.13 3.49
CA ILE A 36 -12.16 -7.22 2.53
C ILE A 36 -13.08 -6.84 1.38
N GLN A 37 -14.18 -6.14 1.67
CA GLN A 37 -15.10 -5.66 0.64
C GLN A 37 -14.40 -4.73 -0.35
N PHE A 38 -13.58 -3.79 0.15
CA PHE A 38 -12.78 -2.89 -0.67
C PHE A 38 -11.82 -3.64 -1.62
N ILE A 39 -11.08 -4.63 -1.12
CA ILE A 39 -10.20 -5.47 -1.95
C ILE A 39 -11.02 -6.21 -3.01
N GLY A 40 -12.17 -6.78 -2.61
CA GLY A 40 -13.08 -7.50 -3.48
C GLY A 40 -13.61 -6.63 -4.62
N ASP A 41 -14.15 -5.45 -4.29
CA ASP A 41 -14.74 -4.53 -5.26
C ASP A 41 -13.71 -4.02 -6.27
N ARG A 42 -12.49 -3.69 -5.83
CA ARG A 42 -11.41 -3.28 -6.74
C ARG A 42 -10.99 -4.43 -7.66
N THR A 43 -10.87 -5.64 -7.12
CA THR A 43 -10.51 -6.84 -7.91
C THR A 43 -11.57 -7.14 -8.97
N LEU A 44 -12.86 -7.12 -8.59
CA LEU A 44 -13.97 -7.29 -9.51
C LEU A 44 -14.01 -6.19 -10.58
N GLY A 45 -13.70 -4.95 -10.20
CA GLY A 45 -13.56 -3.83 -11.12
C GLY A 45 -12.56 -4.11 -12.23
N ILE A 46 -11.37 -4.63 -11.90
CA ILE A 46 -10.34 -5.00 -12.87
C ILE A 46 -10.79 -6.18 -13.74
N LEU A 47 -11.42 -7.21 -13.16
CA LEU A 47 -11.88 -8.38 -13.91
C LEU A 47 -12.90 -8.01 -15.00
N LYS A 48 -13.78 -7.04 -14.71
CA LYS A 48 -14.81 -6.54 -15.63
C LYS A 48 -14.26 -5.65 -16.76
N ARG A 49 -12.99 -5.22 -16.72
CA ARG A 49 -12.38 -4.39 -17.78
C ARG A 49 -12.19 -5.20 -19.05
N GLU A 50 -12.88 -4.86 -20.11
CA GLU A 50 -12.73 -5.54 -21.41
C GLU A 50 -11.51 -5.04 -22.20
N ASP A 51 -11.04 -3.84 -21.88
CA ASP A 51 -9.88 -3.19 -22.49
C ASP A 51 -8.53 -3.76 -22.02
N TYR A 52 -8.53 -4.59 -20.96
CA TYR A 52 -7.30 -5.20 -20.43
C TYR A 52 -7.10 -6.61 -20.96
N ALA A 53 -5.89 -6.89 -21.44
CA ALA A 53 -5.45 -8.25 -21.70
C ALA A 53 -5.33 -9.05 -20.40
N SER A 54 -5.36 -10.39 -20.49
CA SER A 54 -5.30 -11.27 -19.31
C SER A 54 -4.06 -11.00 -18.44
N ILE A 55 -2.91 -10.73 -19.05
CA ILE A 55 -1.66 -10.46 -18.32
C ILE A 55 -1.73 -9.13 -17.55
N GLU A 56 -2.39 -8.11 -18.12
CA GLU A 56 -2.57 -6.81 -17.48
C GLU A 56 -3.54 -6.93 -16.30
N LYS A 57 -4.60 -7.72 -16.44
CA LYS A 57 -5.50 -8.04 -15.31
C LYS A 57 -4.74 -8.70 -14.17
N ILE A 58 -3.89 -9.68 -14.47
CA ILE A 58 -3.08 -10.37 -13.46
C ILE A 58 -2.14 -9.40 -12.75
N ASP A 59 -1.45 -8.52 -13.48
CA ASP A 59 -0.56 -7.52 -12.90
C ASP A 59 -1.31 -6.55 -11.97
N GLN A 60 -2.45 -6.02 -12.42
CA GLN A 60 -3.25 -5.07 -11.64
C GLN A 60 -3.87 -5.71 -10.39
N ILE A 61 -4.36 -6.94 -10.50
CA ILE A 61 -4.87 -7.69 -9.35
C ILE A 61 -3.74 -7.98 -8.35
N SER A 62 -2.55 -8.36 -8.84
CA SER A 62 -1.38 -8.59 -7.99
C SER A 62 -0.99 -7.32 -7.22
N LYS A 63 -1.06 -6.14 -7.85
CA LYS A 63 -0.84 -4.85 -7.17
C LYS A 63 -1.86 -4.58 -6.07
N ILE A 64 -3.14 -4.89 -6.29
CA ILE A 64 -4.18 -4.75 -5.26
C ILE A 64 -3.83 -5.65 -4.06
N PHE A 65 -3.57 -6.93 -4.27
CA PHE A 65 -3.29 -7.84 -3.15
C PHE A 65 -1.98 -7.53 -2.44
N THR A 66 -0.92 -7.15 -3.16
CA THR A 66 0.38 -6.84 -2.53
C THR A 66 0.35 -5.54 -1.73
N ALA A 67 -0.46 -4.55 -2.14
CA ALA A 67 -0.65 -3.31 -1.39
C ALA A 67 -1.53 -3.49 -0.14
N ASN A 68 -2.46 -4.46 -0.17
CA ASN A 68 -3.47 -4.64 0.89
C ASN A 68 -3.33 -5.95 1.68
N LEU A 69 -2.34 -6.80 1.42
CA LEU A 69 -2.09 -7.99 2.23
C LEU A 69 -0.70 -7.95 2.82
N SER A 70 -0.57 -8.44 4.05
CA SER A 70 0.73 -8.65 4.67
C SER A 70 1.42 -9.88 4.06
N VAL A 71 1.92 -9.74 2.83
CA VAL A 71 2.57 -10.80 2.05
C VAL A 71 3.68 -11.47 2.86
N LYS A 72 4.48 -10.68 3.59
CA LYS A 72 5.54 -11.19 4.48
C LYS A 72 4.99 -12.08 5.59
N ARG A 73 3.89 -11.68 6.24
CA ARG A 73 3.26 -12.47 7.31
C ARG A 73 2.64 -13.75 6.77
N ILE A 74 1.99 -13.68 5.60
CA ILE A 74 1.43 -14.84 4.90
C ILE A 74 2.56 -15.81 4.51
N ALA A 75 3.65 -15.31 3.94
CA ALA A 75 4.81 -16.13 3.58
C ALA A 75 5.40 -16.81 4.82
N TYR A 76 5.58 -16.10 5.93
CA TYR A 76 6.07 -16.68 7.18
C TYR A 76 5.10 -17.67 7.83
N PHE A 77 3.80 -17.52 7.59
CA PHE A 77 2.80 -18.50 7.98
C PHE A 77 2.95 -19.78 7.16
N VAL A 78 3.01 -19.67 5.83
CA VAL A 78 3.19 -20.80 4.89
C VAL A 78 4.50 -21.55 5.14
N LEU A 79 5.60 -20.81 5.35
CA LEU A 79 6.92 -21.38 5.62
C LEU A 79 7.01 -22.02 7.01
N GLY A 80 6.12 -21.68 7.94
CA GLY A 80 6.06 -22.26 9.28
C GLY A 80 7.42 -22.29 9.98
N PRO A 81 7.91 -23.46 10.43
CA PRO A 81 9.18 -23.59 11.13
C PRO A 81 10.41 -23.33 10.25
N TYR A 82 10.28 -23.50 8.92
CA TYR A 82 11.40 -23.34 7.98
C TYR A 82 11.81 -21.88 7.79
N ARG A 83 10.98 -20.92 8.21
CA ARG A 83 11.28 -19.48 8.10
C ARG A 83 12.49 -19.01 8.90
N LYS A 84 12.92 -19.77 9.92
CA LYS A 84 14.04 -19.37 10.80
C LYS A 84 15.41 -19.39 10.08
N ASN A 85 15.46 -20.06 8.92
CA ASN A 85 16.68 -20.27 8.15
C ASN A 85 16.69 -19.46 6.84
N LEU A 86 15.76 -18.50 6.69
CA LEU A 86 15.63 -17.57 5.57
C LEU A 86 15.96 -16.14 6.03
#